data_AF-T0ZBJ5-F1
#
_entry.id   AF-T0ZBJ5-F1
#
_cell.length_a   1.000
_cell.length_b   1.000
_cell.length_c   1.000
_cell.angle_alpha   90.00
_cell.angle_beta   90.00
_cell.angle_gamma   90.00
#
_symmetry.space_group_name_H-M   'P 1'
#
loop_
_entity.id
_entity.type
_entity.pdbx_description
1 polymer ?
#
loop_
_entity_poly.entity_id
_entity_poly.type
_entity_poly.pdbx_seq_one_letter_code
_entity_poly.pdbx_strand_id
1 'polypeptide(L)'
;RDIARRNHLALPDPGEYGSGLVFLPRNPTLRRRIVEAFEHIVQSEGQVLLGWRTVPTNNSMLGETAKSGEPFIRQVFIGRGAQARDELEFERKLFIIRKRAYSEIRASTIDGAEHWYICSLSHKTIVYKGMLLTEQLPQYYPDLNDPAIETALALVHSRFSTNTFPSWDRAHPYRY
;
A
#
# COMPACT_ATOMS: atom_id res chain seq x y z
N ARG A 1 -10.82 10.56 -3.47
CA ARG A 1 -12.20 10.20 -3.05
C ARG A 1 -13.03 9.61 -4.20
N ASP A 2 -12.96 10.15 -5.41
CA ASP A 2 -13.76 9.67 -6.57
C ASP A 2 -13.46 8.23 -6.96
N ILE A 3 -12.17 7.87 -6.98
CA ILE A 3 -11.72 6.50 -7.16
C ILE A 3 -12.37 5.54 -6.15
N ALA A 4 -12.46 5.94 -4.88
CA ALA A 4 -13.07 5.11 -3.84
C ALA A 4 -14.57 4.94 -4.11
N ARG A 5 -15.28 6.01 -4.48
CA ARG A 5 -16.70 5.95 -4.89
C ARG A 5 -16.94 5.02 -6.08
N ARG A 6 -16.09 5.07 -7.12
CA ARG A 6 -16.15 4.12 -8.27
C ARG A 6 -15.91 2.66 -7.86
N ASN A 7 -15.27 2.42 -6.72
CA ASN A 7 -15.05 1.10 -6.13
C ASN A 7 -16.08 0.78 -5.02
N HIS A 8 -17.19 1.52 -4.94
CA HIS A 8 -18.26 1.34 -3.94
C HIS A 8 -17.80 1.51 -2.49
N LEU A 9 -16.78 2.36 -2.28
CA LEU A 9 -16.26 2.70 -0.95
C LEU A 9 -16.75 4.09 -0.54
N ALA A 10 -17.41 4.17 0.61
CA ALA A 10 -17.75 5.42 1.26
C ALA A 10 -16.58 5.86 2.15
N LEU A 11 -15.93 6.96 1.78
CA LEU A 11 -14.86 7.54 2.60
C LEU A 11 -15.39 8.72 3.42
N PRO A 12 -15.05 8.81 4.71
CA PRO A 12 -15.34 9.98 5.53
C PRO A 12 -14.49 11.17 5.05
N ASP A 13 -14.54 12.27 5.79
CA ASP A 13 -13.82 13.49 5.43
C ASP A 13 -12.30 13.35 5.56
N PRO A 14 -11.52 14.21 4.89
CA PRO A 14 -10.06 14.21 5.02
C PRO A 14 -9.65 14.31 6.49
N GLY A 15 -8.63 13.53 6.89
CA GLY A 15 -8.23 13.40 8.31
C GLY A 15 -8.96 12.28 9.06
N GLU A 16 -10.14 11.88 8.60
CA GLU A 16 -10.94 10.79 9.20
C GLU A 16 -10.70 9.43 8.54
N TYR A 17 -9.82 9.36 7.54
CA TYR A 17 -9.39 8.10 6.94
C TYR A 17 -7.91 8.13 6.53
N GLY A 18 -7.29 6.96 6.63
CA GLY A 18 -5.96 6.65 6.15
C GLY A 18 -6.02 5.78 4.89
N SER A 19 -4.97 5.86 4.09
CA SER A 19 -4.78 5.03 2.92
C SER A 19 -3.40 4.40 2.92
N GLY A 20 -3.28 3.21 2.33
CA GLY A 20 -1.99 2.56 2.19
C GLY A 20 -1.90 1.68 0.95
N LEU A 21 -0.76 1.72 0.29
CA LEU A 21 -0.42 0.80 -0.80
C LEU A 21 0.24 -0.44 -0.23
N VAL A 22 -0.26 -1.61 -0.61
CA VAL A 22 0.14 -2.91 -0.08
C VAL A 22 0.47 -3.86 -1.22
N PHE A 23 1.67 -4.42 -1.17
CA PHE A 23 2.11 -5.52 -2.01
C PHE A 23 1.64 -6.84 -1.40
N LEU A 24 1.09 -7.70 -2.26
CA LEU A 24 0.45 -8.95 -1.91
C LEU A 24 0.91 -10.06 -2.87
N PRO A 25 0.78 -11.34 -2.50
CA PRO A 25 1.01 -12.43 -3.43
C PRO A 25 0.01 -12.37 -4.60
N ARG A 26 0.49 -12.80 -5.77
CA ARG A 26 -0.33 -12.90 -7.00
C ARG A 26 -1.40 -13.98 -6.91
N ASN A 27 -1.11 -15.07 -6.19
CA ASN A 27 -2.07 -16.14 -5.95
C ASN A 27 -3.28 -15.60 -5.14
N PRO A 28 -4.51 -15.71 -5.65
CA PRO A 28 -5.70 -15.14 -5.01
C PRO A 28 -6.04 -15.81 -3.67
N THR A 29 -5.80 -17.11 -3.53
CA THR A 29 -6.07 -17.86 -2.30
C THR A 29 -5.13 -17.43 -1.18
N LEU A 30 -3.82 -17.33 -1.45
CA LEU A 30 -2.84 -16.82 -0.49
C LEU A 30 -3.12 -15.37 -0.12
N ARG A 31 -3.42 -14.55 -1.13
CA ARG A 31 -3.76 -13.14 -0.96
C ARG A 31 -4.95 -12.95 -0.03
N ARG A 32 -6.01 -13.75 -0.19
CA ARG A 32 -7.20 -13.66 0.66
C ARG A 32 -6.87 -13.90 2.13
N ARG A 33 -6.13 -14.97 2.45
CA ARG A 33 -5.73 -15.29 3.83
C ARG A 33 -4.92 -14.17 4.48
N ILE A 34 -3.97 -13.60 3.74
CA ILE A 34 -3.14 -12.50 4.23
C ILE A 34 -3.96 -11.21 4.42
N VAL A 35 -4.88 -10.92 3.50
CA VAL A 35 -5.80 -9.79 3.62
C VAL A 35 -6.66 -9.95 4.87
N GLU A 36 -7.27 -11.12 5.10
CA GLU A 36 -8.08 -11.41 6.29
C GLU A 36 -7.26 -11.20 7.59
N ALA A 37 -6.02 -11.68 7.64
CA ALA A 37 -5.12 -11.44 8.78
C ALA A 37 -4.87 -9.94 9.02
N PHE A 38 -4.66 -9.16 7.97
CA PHE A 38 -4.50 -7.71 8.11
C PHE A 38 -5.77 -7.02 8.59
N GLU A 39 -6.93 -7.41 8.07
CA GLU A 39 -8.23 -6.86 8.47
C GLU A 39 -8.49 -7.09 9.96
N HIS A 40 -8.14 -8.26 10.49
CA HIS A 40 -8.17 -8.55 11.92
C HIS A 40 -7.26 -7.62 12.73
N ILE A 41 -6.03 -7.34 12.24
CA ILE A 41 -5.13 -6.41 12.92
C ILE A 41 -5.74 -5.00 12.98
N VAL A 42 -6.28 -4.51 11.86
CA VAL A 42 -6.95 -3.18 11.79
C VAL A 42 -8.09 -3.09 12.81
N GLN A 43 -8.96 -4.09 12.84
CA GLN A 43 -10.09 -4.15 13.77
C GLN A 43 -9.63 -4.23 15.23
N SER A 44 -8.61 -5.04 15.52
CA SER A 44 -8.08 -5.20 16.88
C SER A 44 -7.42 -3.91 17.42
N GLU A 45 -6.93 -3.04 16.53
CA GLU A 45 -6.44 -1.70 16.89
C GLU A 45 -7.55 -0.65 17.02
N GLY A 46 -8.81 -1.09 16.93
CA GLY A 46 -10.01 -0.28 17.09
C GLY A 46 -10.29 0.63 15.90
N GLN A 47 -9.69 0.39 14.72
CA GLN A 47 -9.90 1.18 13.52
C GLN A 47 -10.91 0.49 12.58
N VAL A 48 -11.50 1.26 11.67
CA VAL A 48 -12.56 0.76 10.78
C VAL A 48 -11.96 0.42 9.42
N LEU A 49 -12.03 -0.83 8.98
CA LEU A 49 -11.72 -1.16 7.60
C LEU A 49 -12.86 -0.64 6.70
N LEU A 50 -12.57 0.35 5.85
CA LEU A 50 -13.54 0.88 4.88
C LEU A 50 -13.58 0.01 3.63
N GLY A 51 -12.43 -0.56 3.26
CA GLY A 51 -12.32 -1.55 2.21
C GLY A 51 -11.03 -1.43 1.42
N TRP A 52 -11.03 -2.10 0.28
CA TRP A 52 -9.85 -2.26 -0.56
C TRP A 52 -10.15 -1.95 -2.01
N ARG A 53 -9.18 -1.35 -2.68
CA ARG A 53 -9.16 -1.13 -4.12
C ARG A 53 -8.00 -1.90 -4.73
N THR A 54 -8.24 -2.54 -5.88
CA THR A 54 -7.14 -3.02 -6.74
C THR A 54 -6.55 -1.84 -7.49
N VAL A 55 -5.24 -1.66 -7.40
CA VAL A 55 -4.56 -0.55 -8.05
C VAL A 55 -4.34 -0.91 -9.52
N PRO A 56 -4.75 -0.06 -10.48
CA PRO A 56 -4.46 -0.30 -11.88
C PRO A 56 -2.94 -0.24 -12.09
N THR A 57 -2.39 -1.25 -12.76
CA THR A 57 -0.98 -1.28 -13.15
C THR A 57 -0.83 -1.63 -14.62
N ASN A 58 0.25 -1.16 -15.25
CA ASN A 58 0.61 -1.50 -16.62
C ASN A 58 2.07 -1.98 -16.68
N ASN A 59 2.25 -3.30 -16.74
CA ASN A 59 3.56 -3.93 -16.72
C ASN A 59 4.17 -4.17 -18.13
N SER A 60 3.56 -3.64 -19.19
CA SER A 60 3.99 -3.89 -20.59
C SER A 60 5.45 -3.51 -20.87
N MET A 61 5.97 -2.48 -20.20
CA MET A 61 7.34 -1.99 -20.37
C MET A 61 8.37 -2.67 -19.46
N LEU A 62 7.93 -3.58 -18.57
CA LEU A 62 8.84 -4.21 -17.63
C LEU A 62 9.66 -5.31 -18.30
N GLY A 63 10.94 -5.40 -17.93
CA GLY A 63 11.74 -6.59 -18.22
C GLY A 63 11.28 -7.80 -17.41
N GLU A 64 11.59 -8.99 -17.90
CA GLU A 64 11.13 -10.26 -17.31
C GLU A 64 11.53 -10.43 -15.84
N THR A 65 12.72 -9.96 -15.45
CA THR A 65 13.15 -9.97 -14.05
C THR A 65 12.19 -9.16 -13.15
N ALA A 66 11.81 -7.95 -13.55
CA ALA A 66 10.89 -7.11 -12.78
C ALA A 66 9.48 -7.72 -12.73
N LYS A 67 8.97 -8.25 -13.86
CA LYS A 67 7.69 -8.96 -13.92
C LYS A 67 7.67 -10.22 -13.05
N SER A 68 8.78 -10.95 -12.98
CA SER A 68 8.87 -12.17 -12.16
C SER A 68 8.67 -11.88 -10.67
N GLY A 69 9.13 -10.71 -10.19
CA GLY A 69 8.96 -10.25 -8.81
C GLY A 69 7.75 -9.34 -8.57
N GLU A 70 6.95 -9.06 -9.60
CA GLU A 70 5.82 -8.12 -9.52
C GLU A 70 4.77 -8.59 -8.51
N PRO A 71 4.44 -7.79 -7.49
CA PRO A 71 3.41 -8.11 -6.53
C PRO A 71 2.02 -7.80 -7.08
N PHE A 72 0.99 -8.40 -6.49
CA PHE A 72 -0.37 -7.88 -6.64
C PHE A 72 -0.51 -6.64 -5.75
N ILE A 73 -0.98 -5.52 -6.30
CA ILE A 73 -0.99 -4.24 -5.57
C ILE A 73 -2.42 -3.85 -5.22
N ARG A 74 -2.67 -3.64 -3.92
CA ARG A 74 -3.94 -3.12 -3.43
C ARG A 74 -3.73 -1.87 -2.61
N GLN A 75 -4.72 -0.99 -2.67
CA GLN A 75 -4.83 0.18 -1.82
C GLN A 75 -5.89 -0.13 -0.74
N VAL A 76 -5.52 -0.03 0.52
CA VAL A 76 -6.45 -0.16 1.65
C VAL A 76 -6.91 1.22 2.09
N PHE A 77 -8.17 1.32 2.52
CA PHE A 77 -8.74 2.48 3.17
C PHE A 77 -9.19 2.12 4.58
N ILE A 78 -8.73 2.88 5.57
CA ILE A 78 -9.02 2.66 6.99
C ILE A 78 -9.63 3.94 7.54
N GLY A 79 -10.80 3.87 8.13
CA GLY A 79 -11.45 4.96 8.83
C GLY A 79 -10.96 5.07 10.26
N ARG A 80 -10.92 6.31 10.76
CA ARG A 80 -10.57 6.61 12.14
C ARG A 80 -11.59 6.00 13.09
N GLY A 81 -11.09 5.16 13.99
CA GLY A 81 -11.91 4.57 15.05
C GLY A 81 -12.31 5.59 16.10
N ALA A 82 -13.43 5.36 16.78
CA ALA A 82 -13.98 6.27 17.79
C ALA A 82 -13.03 6.55 18.97
N GLN A 83 -12.03 5.69 19.23
CA GLN A 83 -11.06 5.87 20.29
C GLN A 83 -9.89 6.80 19.93
N ALA A 84 -9.66 7.09 18.64
CA ALA A 84 -8.62 8.03 18.23
C ALA A 84 -9.17 9.44 18.30
N ARG A 85 -8.67 10.25 19.24
CA ARG A 85 -9.23 11.57 19.59
C ARG A 85 -8.97 12.62 18.52
N ASP A 86 -7.83 12.52 17.85
CA ASP A 86 -7.39 13.46 16.84
C ASP A 86 -6.64 12.77 15.68
N GLU A 87 -6.28 13.55 14.66
CA GLU A 87 -5.50 13.08 13.51
C GLU A 87 -4.14 12.48 13.89
N LEU A 88 -3.47 13.03 14.91
CA LEU A 88 -2.14 12.57 15.32
C LEU A 88 -2.22 11.19 15.99
N GLU A 89 -3.22 10.98 16.84
CA GLU A 89 -3.51 9.66 17.41
C GLU A 89 -3.89 8.65 16.35
N PHE A 90 -4.66 9.08 15.34
CA PHE A 90 -5.01 8.22 14.23
C PHE A 90 -3.78 7.82 13.40
N GLU A 91 -2.89 8.77 13.08
CA GLU A 91 -1.62 8.47 12.39
C GLU A 91 -0.75 7.50 13.20
N ARG A 92 -0.71 7.66 14.54
CA ARG A 92 -0.03 6.70 15.44
C ARG A 92 -0.66 5.31 15.37
N LYS A 93 -1.99 5.22 15.32
CA LYS A 93 -2.69 3.94 15.16
C LYS A 93 -2.36 3.27 13.82
N LEU A 94 -2.32 4.02 12.72
CA LEU A 94 -1.87 3.51 11.41
C LEU A 94 -0.42 3.02 11.44
N PHE A 95 0.46 3.73 12.16
CA PHE A 95 1.83 3.28 12.40
C PHE A 95 1.90 1.95 13.18
N ILE A 96 1.12 1.82 14.26
CA ILE A 96 1.05 0.59 15.07
C ILE A 96 0.53 -0.57 14.22
N ILE A 97 -0.56 -0.38 13.47
CA ILE A 97 -1.10 -1.37 12.53
C ILE A 97 -0.02 -1.83 11.55
N ARG A 98 0.74 -0.90 10.98
CA ARG A 98 1.83 -1.22 10.05
C ARG A 98 2.93 -2.06 10.71
N LYS A 99 3.31 -1.75 11.95
CA LYS A 99 4.33 -2.50 12.71
C LYS A 99 3.83 -3.88 13.10
N ARG A 100 2.58 -3.99 13.57
CA ARG A 100 1.93 -5.26 13.89
C ARG A 100 1.80 -6.14 12.66
N ALA A 101 1.31 -5.61 11.54
CA ALA A 101 1.23 -6.35 10.28
C ALA A 101 2.60 -6.86 9.79
N TYR A 102 3.69 -6.14 10.03
CA TYR A 102 5.01 -6.68 9.76
C TYR A 102 5.31 -7.90 10.65
N SER A 103 5.10 -7.79 11.96
CA SER A 103 5.41 -8.87 12.91
C SER A 103 4.50 -10.10 12.74
N GLU A 104 3.21 -9.87 12.53
CA GLU A 104 2.17 -10.92 12.56
C GLU A 104 1.89 -11.52 11.18
N ILE A 105 2.25 -10.81 10.09
CA ILE A 105 2.08 -11.32 8.73
C ILE A 105 3.45 -11.57 8.11
N ARG A 106 4.25 -10.51 7.86
CA ARG A 106 5.51 -10.63 7.10
C ARG A 106 6.53 -11.59 7.75
N ALA A 107 6.60 -11.58 9.08
CA ALA A 107 7.51 -12.45 9.84
C ALA A 107 6.87 -13.78 10.29
N SER A 108 5.65 -14.07 9.83
CA SER A 108 4.94 -15.31 10.17
C SER A 108 5.28 -16.46 9.22
N THR A 109 4.71 -17.63 9.50
CA THR A 109 4.76 -18.82 8.63
C THR A 109 3.54 -18.93 7.71
N ILE A 110 2.74 -17.87 7.55
CA ILE A 110 1.61 -17.86 6.62
C ILE A 110 2.14 -17.96 5.19
N ASP A 111 1.62 -18.90 4.40
CA ASP A 111 1.99 -19.04 2.99
C ASP A 111 1.82 -17.72 2.20
N GLY A 112 2.89 -17.25 1.56
CA GLY A 112 2.92 -16.00 0.79
C GLY A 112 3.21 -14.74 1.61
N ALA A 113 3.48 -14.87 2.93
CA ALA A 113 3.85 -13.78 3.82
C ALA A 113 5.06 -12.98 3.32
N GLU A 114 6.03 -13.64 2.67
CA GLU A 114 7.21 -13.06 2.05
C GLU A 114 6.91 -12.10 0.90
N HIS A 115 5.67 -12.06 0.41
CA HIS A 115 5.21 -11.08 -0.58
C HIS A 115 4.47 -9.89 0.05
N TRP A 116 4.07 -9.98 1.32
CA TRP A 116 3.36 -8.90 2.01
C TRP A 116 4.28 -7.73 2.32
N TYR A 117 3.94 -6.52 1.86
CA TYR A 117 4.68 -5.30 2.20
C TYR A 117 3.81 -4.03 2.08
N ILE A 118 3.70 -3.24 3.15
CA ILE A 118 2.85 -2.03 3.20
C ILE A 118 3.62 -0.77 2.79
N CYS A 119 3.78 -0.45 1.50
CA CYS A 119 4.55 0.70 1.00
C CYS A 119 4.36 2.00 1.80
N SER A 120 3.11 2.32 2.13
CA SER A 120 2.71 3.41 3.00
C SER A 120 1.42 3.03 3.72
N LEU A 121 1.17 3.63 4.88
CA LEU A 121 -0.12 3.58 5.56
C LEU A 121 -0.20 4.82 6.45
N SER A 122 -0.96 5.81 6.00
CA SER A 122 -1.01 7.16 6.59
C SER A 122 -2.27 7.86 6.12
N HIS A 123 -2.73 8.87 6.86
CA HIS A 123 -3.78 9.78 6.39
C HIS A 123 -3.24 10.98 5.60
N LYS A 124 -1.91 11.18 5.57
CA LYS A 124 -1.25 12.30 4.88
C LYS A 124 -0.37 11.86 3.72
N THR A 125 0.19 10.64 3.77
CA THR A 125 1.25 10.21 2.85
C THR A 125 0.90 8.93 2.12
N ILE A 126 1.10 8.92 0.80
CA ILE A 126 1.04 7.72 -0.04
C ILE A 126 2.34 7.55 -0.81
N VAL A 127 2.77 6.29 -0.97
CA VAL A 127 4.04 5.93 -1.65
C VAL A 127 3.76 4.97 -2.80
N TYR A 128 3.92 5.48 -4.01
CA TYR A 128 4.01 4.67 -5.24
C TYR A 128 5.47 4.34 -5.50
N LYS A 129 5.78 3.04 -5.61
CA LYS A 129 7.15 2.57 -5.87
C LYS A 129 7.14 1.19 -6.52
N GLY A 130 8.29 0.77 -7.03
CA GLY A 130 8.46 -0.55 -7.60
C GLY A 130 9.86 -0.75 -8.17
N MET A 131 10.09 -1.92 -8.76
CA MET A 131 11.31 -2.20 -9.53
C MET A 131 11.15 -1.67 -10.95
N LEU A 132 11.21 -0.34 -11.07
CA LEU A 132 10.90 0.42 -12.28
C LEU A 132 12.06 1.38 -12.60
N LEU A 133 12.27 1.68 -13.88
CA LEU A 133 13.01 2.88 -14.26
C LEU A 133 12.16 4.11 -13.93
N THR A 134 12.80 5.24 -13.64
CA THR A 134 12.10 6.49 -13.27
C THR A 134 11.03 6.88 -14.29
N GLU A 135 11.35 6.78 -15.58
CA GLU A 135 10.46 7.11 -16.69
C GLU A 135 9.25 6.17 -16.82
N GLN A 136 9.35 4.95 -16.28
CA GLN A 136 8.28 3.96 -16.33
C GLN A 136 7.21 4.20 -15.25
N LEU A 137 7.52 4.97 -14.21
CA LEU A 137 6.65 5.12 -13.04
C LEU A 137 5.24 5.64 -13.38
N PRO A 138 5.07 6.73 -14.15
CA PRO A 138 3.74 7.26 -14.47
C PRO A 138 2.94 6.33 -15.39
N GLN A 139 3.62 5.58 -16.27
CA GLN A 139 2.96 4.62 -17.15
C GLN A 139 2.55 3.36 -16.40
N TYR A 140 3.41 2.88 -15.49
CA TYR A 140 3.14 1.69 -14.69
C TYR A 140 2.00 1.93 -13.69
N TYR A 141 1.92 3.12 -13.08
CA TYR A 141 0.80 3.52 -12.22
C TYR A 141 -0.03 4.62 -12.89
N PRO A 142 -1.06 4.26 -13.69
CA PRO A 142 -1.92 5.24 -14.36
C PRO A 142 -2.55 6.28 -13.43
N ASP A 143 -2.76 5.92 -12.15
CA ASP A 143 -3.22 6.85 -11.10
C ASP A 143 -2.40 8.15 -11.08
N LEU A 144 -1.08 8.08 -11.27
CA LEU A 144 -0.17 9.23 -11.22
C LEU A 144 -0.39 10.23 -12.36
N ASN A 145 -1.14 9.86 -13.40
CA ASN A 145 -1.51 10.77 -14.49
C ASN A 145 -2.90 11.38 -14.30
N ASP A 146 -3.63 11.02 -13.24
CA ASP A 146 -4.93 11.62 -12.95
C ASP A 146 -4.71 13.06 -12.47
N PRO A 147 -5.32 14.08 -13.12
CA PRO A 147 -5.15 15.48 -12.74
C PRO A 147 -5.68 15.79 -11.33
N ALA A 148 -6.49 14.92 -10.73
CA ALA A 148 -6.93 15.05 -9.35
C ALA A 148 -5.86 14.65 -8.32
N ILE A 149 -4.71 14.11 -8.74
CA ILE A 149 -3.56 13.91 -7.86
C ILE A 149 -2.82 15.23 -7.72
N GLU A 150 -3.07 15.88 -6.60
CA GLU A 150 -2.39 17.11 -6.18
C GLU A 150 -1.69 16.88 -4.85
N THR A 151 -0.52 17.49 -4.68
CA THR A 151 0.22 17.45 -3.42
C THR A 151 1.02 18.75 -3.23
N ALA A 152 1.15 19.19 -1.98
CA ALA A 152 2.04 20.29 -1.63
C ALA A 152 3.52 19.87 -1.69
N LEU A 153 3.82 18.57 -1.54
CA LEU A 153 5.19 18.05 -1.51
C LEU A 153 5.26 16.69 -2.22
N ALA A 154 6.28 16.52 -3.05
CA ALA A 154 6.63 15.24 -3.67
C ALA A 154 8.11 14.91 -3.40
N LEU A 155 8.38 13.65 -3.05
CA LEU A 155 9.73 13.13 -2.88
C LEU A 155 9.94 11.98 -3.87
N VAL A 156 10.99 12.08 -4.69
CA VAL A 156 11.33 11.07 -5.70
C VAL A 156 12.71 10.50 -5.38
N HIS A 157 12.87 9.19 -5.57
CA HIS A 157 14.15 8.52 -5.38
C HIS A 157 14.36 7.47 -6.48
N SER A 158 15.56 7.46 -7.06
CA SER A 158 16.02 6.39 -7.94
C SER A 158 17.20 5.68 -7.28
N ARG A 159 17.17 4.35 -7.29
CA ARG A 159 18.18 3.49 -6.65
C ARG A 159 18.89 2.67 -7.71
N PHE A 160 20.22 2.70 -7.69
CA PHE A 160 21.05 1.73 -8.39
C PHE A 160 21.35 0.55 -7.46
N SER A 161 21.15 -0.68 -7.93
CA SER A 161 21.35 -1.91 -7.14
C SER A 161 22.43 -2.75 -7.81
N THR A 162 23.41 -3.20 -7.03
CA THR A 162 24.43 -4.16 -7.49
C THR A 162 23.95 -5.61 -7.48
N ASN A 163 22.69 -5.87 -7.08
CA ASN A 163 22.07 -7.19 -7.05
C ASN A 163 21.09 -7.37 -8.21
N THR A 164 21.10 -8.56 -8.83
CA THR A 164 20.20 -8.96 -9.92
C THR A 164 18.87 -9.58 -9.45
N PHE A 165 18.73 -9.88 -8.15
CA PHE A 165 17.49 -10.44 -7.60
C PHE A 165 16.37 -9.38 -7.54
N PRO A 166 15.16 -9.71 -8.06
CA PRO A 166 14.06 -8.75 -8.07
C PRO A 166 13.57 -8.47 -6.65
N SER A 167 13.50 -7.19 -6.28
CA SER A 167 13.01 -6.77 -4.95
C SER A 167 12.22 -5.47 -5.03
N TRP A 168 10.91 -5.62 -5.24
CA TRP A 168 9.97 -4.49 -5.31
C TRP A 168 9.85 -3.74 -3.98
N ASP A 169 9.88 -4.47 -2.87
CA ASP A 169 9.76 -3.95 -1.50
C ASP A 169 10.95 -3.07 -1.09
N ARG A 170 12.15 -3.35 -1.62
CA ARG A 170 13.39 -2.58 -1.40
C ARG A 170 13.52 -1.31 -2.24
N ALA A 171 12.56 -1.04 -3.14
CA ALA A 171 12.49 0.27 -3.79
C ALA A 171 12.25 1.36 -2.73
N HIS A 172 12.77 2.55 -2.98
CA HIS A 172 12.50 3.74 -2.17
C HIS A 172 11.37 4.55 -2.84
N PRO A 173 10.75 5.54 -2.17
CA PRO A 173 11.02 5.99 -0.79
C PRO A 173 10.52 5.02 0.28
N TYR A 174 11.14 5.12 1.47
CA TYR A 174 10.64 4.48 2.69
C TYR A 174 9.67 5.41 3.42
N ARG A 175 9.06 4.86 4.47
CA ARG A 175 8.19 5.62 5.36
C ARG A 175 9.08 6.27 6.43
N TYR A 176 9.08 7.59 6.52
CA TYR A 176 9.68 8.33 7.62
C TYR A 176 8.90 8.10 8.93
#